data_AF-A0A3P9BSH5-F1
#
_entry.id   AF-A0A3P9BSH5-F1
#
_cell.length_a   1.000
_cell.length_b   1.000
_cell.length_c   1.000
_cell.angle_alpha   90.00
_cell.angle_beta   90.00
_cell.angle_gamma   90.00
#
_symmetry.space_group_name_H-M   'P 1'
#
loop_
_entity.id
_entity.type
_entity.pdbx_description
1 polymer ?
#
loop_
_entity_poly.entity_id
_entity_poly.type
_entity_poly.pdbx_seq_one_letter_code
_entity_poly.pdbx_strand_id
1 'polypeptide(L)' 'MAQKDPVTTTCGHSYCRNCIKSFWDEEDRKGIHSCPQKTFTPRPVLEKNTMLAALVTLLHRRRSGGISLSLRI' A
#
# COMPACT_ATOMS: atom_id res chain seq x y z
N MET A 1 9.32 -13.45 -1.75
CA MET A 1 9.26 -12.51 -0.61
C MET A 1 7.90 -11.86 -0.64
N ALA A 2 7.05 -12.11 0.35
CA ALA A 2 5.65 -11.69 0.35
C ALA A 2 5.56 -10.16 0.27
N GLN A 3 5.05 -9.63 -0.85
CA GLN A 3 4.77 -8.21 -0.95
C GLN A 3 3.62 -7.90 0.01
N LYS A 4 3.97 -7.24 1.13
CA LYS A 4 3.10 -6.96 2.26
C LYS A 4 1.87 -6.17 1.82
N ASP A 5 0.71 -6.80 1.97
CA ASP A 5 -0.65 -6.29 1.85
C ASP A 5 -0.73 -4.75 1.74
N PRO A 6 -0.85 -4.19 0.52
CA PRO A 6 -1.04 -2.77 0.37
C PRO A 6 -2.36 -2.35 1.00
N VAL A 7 -2.31 -1.26 1.76
CA VAL A 7 -3.47 -0.63 2.38
C VAL A 7 -3.60 0.79 1.87
N THR A 8 -4.84 1.21 1.64
CA THR A 8 -5.13 2.57 1.17
C THR A 8 -5.69 3.39 2.32
N THR A 9 -5.15 4.59 2.51
CA THR A 9 -5.68 5.55 3.48
C THR A 9 -6.85 6.32 2.87
N THR A 10 -7.64 7.02 3.69
CA THR A 10 -8.73 7.86 3.19
C THR A 10 -8.24 9.10 2.41
N CYS A 11 -6.92 9.36 2.36
CA CYS A 11 -6.32 10.33 1.42
C CYS A 11 -6.01 9.73 0.04
N GLY A 12 -6.33 8.44 -0.21
CA GLY A 12 -6.17 7.77 -1.50
C GLY A 12 -4.77 7.17 -1.74
N HIS A 13 -3.80 7.45 -0.87
CA HIS A 13 -2.46 6.90 -0.98
C HIS A 13 -2.38 5.49 -0.42
N SER A 14 -1.60 4.65 -1.10
CA SER A 14 -1.42 3.26 -0.71
C SER A 14 -0.01 2.99 -0.21
N TYR A 15 0.09 2.29 0.91
CA TYR A 15 1.34 1.95 1.58
C TYR A 15 1.34 0.46 1.94
N CYS A 16 2.51 -0.11 2.21
CA CYS A 16 2.54 -1.44 2.82
C CYS A 16 1.94 -1.38 4.24
N ARG A 17 1.16 -2.38 4.65
CA ARG A 17 0.50 -2.40 5.97
C ARG A 17 1.45 -2.09 7.14
N ASN A 18 2.64 -2.69 7.15
CA ASN A 18 3.63 -2.41 8.21
C ASN A 18 4.20 -0.99 8.11
N CYS A 19 4.40 -0.47 6.91
CA CYS A 19 5.03 0.82 6.67
C CYS A 19 4.19 1.95 7.28
N ILE A 20 2.89 1.98 6.96
CA ILE A 20 1.98 2.99 7.49
C ILE A 20 1.71 2.79 8.98
N LYS A 21 1.71 1.54 9.46
CA LYS A 21 1.54 1.25 10.88
C LYS A 21 2.72 1.80 11.69
N SER A 22 3.95 1.45 11.30
CA SER A 22 5.17 1.94 11.95
C SER A 22 5.28 3.46 11.94
N PHE A 23 4.94 4.11 10.82
CA PHE A 23 4.92 5.57 10.72
C PHE A 23 3.95 6.21 11.72
N TRP A 24 2.71 5.73 11.75
CA TRP A 24 1.70 6.23 12.69
C TRP A 24 1.97 5.86 14.15
N ASP A 25 2.61 4.72 14.43
CA ASP A 25 2.98 4.34 15.79
C ASP A 25 4.03 5.31 16.39
N GLU A 26 4.87 5.93 15.55
CA GLU A 26 5.78 7.02 15.97
C GLU A 26 5.03 8.34 16.24
N GLU A 27 4.04 8.66 15.41
CA GLU A 27 3.21 9.86 15.59
C GLU A 27 2.13 9.72 16.67
N ASP A 28 1.84 8.51 17.14
CA ASP A 28 0.76 8.21 18.11
C ASP A 28 0.93 9.01 19.42
N ARG A 29 2.18 9.26 19.84
CA ARG A 29 2.51 10.12 21.01
C ARG A 29 2.06 11.58 20.83
N LYS A 30 1.94 12.04 19.58
CA LYS A 30 1.50 13.39 19.21
C LYS A 30 -0.02 13.44 18.99
N GLY A 31 -0.71 12.30 18.98
CA GLY A 31 -2.15 12.20 18.75
C GLY A 31 -2.58 12.58 17.32
N ILE A 32 -1.64 12.68 16.39
CA ILE A 32 -1.87 13.02 14.99
C ILE A 32 -1.39 11.87 14.11
N HIS A 33 -2.10 11.60 13.02
CA HIS A 33 -1.68 10.60 12.04
C HIS A 33 -1.67 11.27 10.68
N SER A 34 -0.57 11.28 9.96
CA SER A 34 -0.48 12.04 8.71
C SER A 34 -0.19 11.17 7.49
N CYS A 35 -0.58 11.67 6.33
CA CYS A 35 0.03 11.39 5.03
C CYS A 35 0.52 12.76 4.48
N PRO A 36 1.43 12.80 3.49
CA PRO A 36 2.01 14.07 3.00
C PRO A 36 0.98 15.13 2.57
N GLN A 37 -0.25 14.73 2.30
CA GLN A 37 -1.33 15.60 1.83
C GLN A 37 -2.49 15.76 2.82
N LYS A 38 -2.50 15.05 3.96
CA LYS A 38 -3.63 15.09 4.90
C LYS A 38 -3.24 14.60 6.29
N THR A 39 -3.73 15.29 7.33
CA THR A 39 -3.67 14.83 8.71
C THR A 39 -5.01 14.24 9.13
N PHE A 40 -4.97 13.23 10.00
CA PHE A 40 -6.09 12.51 10.55
C PHE A 40 -6.03 12.56 12.07
N THR A 41 -7.17 12.90 12.66
CA THR A 41 -7.42 12.86 14.11
C THR A 41 -8.89 12.49 14.29
N PRO A 42 -9.25 11.27 14.72
CA PRO A 42 -8.43 10.15 15.21
C PRO A 42 -7.80 9.28 14.10
N ARG A 43 -7.04 8.23 14.50
CA ARG A 43 -6.38 7.28 13.59
C ARG A 43 -7.37 6.62 12.63
N PRO A 44 -7.18 6.73 11.30
CA PRO A 44 -8.14 6.18 10.35
C PRO A 44 -7.98 4.66 10.21
N VAL A 45 -9.07 3.99 9.85
CA VAL A 45 -9.08 2.56 9.56
C VAL A 45 -8.38 2.32 8.21
N LEU A 46 -7.53 1.29 8.16
CA LEU A 46 -6.80 0.88 6.96
C LEU A 46 -7.55 -0.22 6.23
N GLU A 47 -7.95 0.05 4.99
CA GLU A 47 -8.57 -0.93 4.11
C GLU A 47 -7.53 -1.57 3.18
N LYS A 48 -7.68 -2.87 2.91
CA LYS A 48 -6.80 -3.61 2.01
C LYS A 48 -7.12 -3.27 0.56
N ASN A 49 -6.10 -2.99 -0.24
CA ASN A 49 -6.26 -2.76 -1.67
C ASN A 49 -5.98 -4.05 -2.46
N THR A 50 -7.02 -4.84 -2.71
CA THR A 50 -6.92 -6.15 -3.38
C THR A 50 -6.44 -6.04 -4.82
N MET A 51 -6.84 -4.98 -5.54
CA MET A 51 -6.39 -4.74 -6.91
C MET A 51 -4.89 -4.45 -6.97
N LEU A 52 -4.40 -3.55 -6.11
CA LEU A 52 -2.98 -3.24 -6.03
C LEU A 52 -2.16 -4.47 -5.60
N ALA A 53 -2.69 -5.26 -4.66
CA ALA A 53 -2.07 -6.52 -4.23
C ALA A 53 -1.93 -7.52 -5.40
N ALA A 54 -3.00 -7.67 -6.20
CA ALA A 54 -2.99 -8.52 -7.39
C ALA A 54 -2.00 -8.02 -8.45
N LEU A 55 -1.99 -6.71 -8.74
CA LEU A 55 -1.07 -6.13 -9.72
C LEU A 55 0.40 -6.33 -9.32
N VAL A 56 0.76 -6.05 -8.06
CA VAL A 56 2.15 -6.24 -7.61
C VAL A 56 2.54 -7.72 -7.65
N THR A 57 1.60 -8.64 -7.33
CA THR A 57 1.82 -10.08 -7.46
C THR A 57 2.11 -10.47 -8.92
N LEU A 58 1.32 -9.96 -9.87
CA LEU A 58 1.53 -10.20 -11.29
C LEU A 58 2.89 -9.67 -11.76
N LEU A 59 3.26 -8.45 -11.37
CA LEU A 59 4.54 -7.85 -11.74
C LEU A 59 5.74 -8.63 -11.19
N HIS A 60 5.66 -9.14 -9.96
CA HIS A 60 6.70 -10.00 -9.40
C HIS A 60 6.82 -11.32 -10.16
N ARG A 61 5.69 -11.95 -10.51
CA ARG A 61 5.70 -13.15 -11.37
C ARG A 61 6.36 -12.86 -12.72
N ARG A 62 6.07 -11.72 -13.35
CA ARG A 62 6.70 -11.31 -14.62
C ARG A 62 8.20 -11.06 -14.50
N ARG A 63 8.67 -10.49 -13.38
CA ARG A 63 10.11 -10.27 -13.13
C ARG A 63 10.88 -11.57 -12.86
N SER A 64 10.20 -12.59 -12.35
CA SER A 64 10.78 -13.91 -12.08
C SER A 64 10.61 -14.92 -13.23
N GLY A 65 9.80 -14.60 -14.24
CA GLY A 65 9.61 -15.37 -15.47
C GLY A 65 8.89 -14.51 -16.51
N GLY A 66 9.64 -14.02 -17.50
CA GLY A 66 9.11 -13.12 -18.53
C GLY A 66 8.04 -13.79 -19.38
N ILE A 67 6.78 -13.36 -19.23
CA ILE A 67 5.76 -13.66 -20.23
C ILE A 67 5.95 -12.70 -21.40
N SER A 68 6.27 -13.24 -22.58
CA SER A 68 6.19 -12.48 -23.83
C SER A 68 4.72 -12.19 -24.09
N LEU A 69 4.26 -11.00 -23.69
CA LEU A 69 2.93 -10.52 -24.03
C LEU A 69 2.98 -10.05 -25.49
N SER A 70 2.87 -10.99 -26.44
CA SER A 70 2.64 -10.63 -27.83
C SER A 70 1.24 -10.05 -27.94
N LEU A 71 1.13 -8.73 -27.76
CA LEU A 71 -0.06 -7.99 -28.13
C LEU A 71 -0.14 -8.04 -29.66
N ARG A 72 -0.98 -8.93 -30.20
CA ARG A 72 -1.29 -8.92 -31.63
C ARG A 72 -2.28 -7.77 -31.85
N ILE A 73 -1.76 -6.69 -32.44
CA ILE A 73 -2.56 -5.61 -33.05
C ILE A 73 -3.29 -6.20 -34.25
#